data_AF-E6R8N4-F1
#
_entry.id   AF-E6R8N4-F1
#
_cell.length_a   1.000
_cell.length_b   1.000
_cell.length_c   1.000
_cell.angle_alpha   90.00
_cell.angle_beta   90.00
_cell.angle_gamma   90.00
#
_symmetry.space_group_name_H-M   'P 1'
#
loop_
_entity.id
_entity.type
_entity.pdbx_description
1 polymer ?
#
loop_
_entity_poly.entity_id
_entity_poly.type
_entity_poly.pdbx_seq_one_letter_code
_entity_poly.pdbx_strand_id
1 'polypeptide(L)'
;MPSFPTRLFATSSRLSAELTAAHATHIPAFNLPPVLYRRIAKHISQLRAAGETTQTVSIPNPFLLHRSTEKATYAARDSYSWHKPQISPRRQKQLLQFYPAEELPVSALNPQSEKRSVVWEDGTIVTWAGKVKEKTQKVKQGPYAGRKIMFKGHLDERKRPQKLAERQERLDGMSKRIADWRKNKAEEKVKGRSSLPF
;
A
#
# COMPACT_ATOMS: atom_id res chain seq x y z
N MET A 1 -12.79 -45.92 -4.28
CA MET A 1 -12.40 -44.56 -3.81
C MET A 1 -10.95 -44.33 -4.21
N PRO A 2 -10.64 -43.53 -5.25
CA PRO A 2 -9.26 -43.30 -5.65
C PRO A 2 -8.56 -42.40 -4.62
N SER A 3 -7.50 -42.92 -3.99
CA SER A 3 -6.62 -42.18 -3.10
C SER A 3 -5.77 -41.20 -3.92
N PHE A 4 -5.88 -39.90 -3.64
CA PHE A 4 -4.97 -38.91 -4.22
C PHE A 4 -3.57 -39.08 -3.63
N PRO A 5 -2.49 -39.12 -4.44
CA PRO A 5 -1.14 -39.15 -3.93
C PRO A 5 -0.79 -37.77 -3.34
N THR A 6 -0.61 -37.73 -2.03
CA THR A 6 -0.06 -36.58 -1.30
C THR A 6 1.34 -36.32 -1.82
N ARG A 7 1.54 -35.23 -2.58
CA ARG A 7 2.87 -34.77 -2.96
C ARG A 7 3.61 -34.34 -1.68
N LEU A 8 4.48 -35.22 -1.20
CA LEU A 8 5.49 -34.88 -0.20
C LEU A 8 6.42 -33.85 -0.82
N PHE A 9 6.39 -32.62 -0.30
CA PHE A 9 7.40 -31.62 -0.62
C PHE A 9 8.73 -32.14 -0.08
N ALA A 10 9.65 -32.48 -0.98
CA ALA A 10 11.02 -32.79 -0.64
C ALA A 10 11.66 -31.57 0.02
N THR A 11 11.71 -31.56 1.34
CA THR A 11 12.56 -30.68 2.13
C THR A 11 13.96 -31.30 2.15
N SER A 12 14.64 -31.27 1.01
CA SER A 12 16.04 -31.65 0.94
C SER A 12 16.88 -30.54 1.59
N SER A 13 17.41 -30.88 2.75
CA SER A 13 18.57 -30.31 3.44
C SER A 13 19.46 -29.43 2.56
N ARG A 14 19.43 -28.12 2.80
CA ARG A 14 20.36 -27.13 2.22
C ARG A 14 21.34 -26.60 3.28
N LEU A 15 21.61 -27.39 4.32
CA LEU A 15 22.40 -26.98 5.50
C LEU A 15 23.91 -27.24 5.37
N SER A 16 24.40 -27.73 4.23
CA SER A 16 25.78 -28.22 4.11
C SER A 16 26.69 -27.43 3.16
N ALA A 17 26.27 -26.26 2.66
CA ALA A 17 27.10 -25.39 1.82
C ALA A 17 27.57 -24.09 2.53
N GLU A 18 27.36 -23.95 3.83
CA GLU A 18 27.50 -22.67 4.55
C GLU A 18 28.94 -22.32 4.99
N LEU A 19 29.92 -23.22 4.89
CA LEU A 19 31.24 -22.98 5.52
C LEU A 19 32.34 -22.38 4.62
N THR A 20 32.11 -22.23 3.31
CA THR A 20 33.13 -21.66 2.38
C THR A 20 32.68 -20.41 1.62
N ALA A 21 31.41 -19.98 1.76
CA ALA A 21 30.84 -18.89 0.96
C ALA A 21 30.95 -17.48 1.59
N ALA A 22 31.51 -17.36 2.80
CA ALA A 22 31.48 -16.11 3.59
C ALA A 22 32.25 -14.92 2.95
N HIS A 23 33.04 -15.13 1.90
CA HIS A 23 33.83 -14.07 1.24
C HIS A 23 33.77 -14.08 -0.29
N ALA A 24 32.81 -14.78 -0.91
CA ALA A 24 32.64 -14.72 -2.35
C ALA A 24 31.92 -13.42 -2.76
N THR A 25 32.54 -12.60 -3.61
CA THR A 25 31.93 -11.38 -4.20
C THR A 25 30.72 -11.69 -5.10
N HIS A 26 30.57 -12.96 -5.49
CA HIS A 26 29.57 -13.43 -6.44
C HIS A 26 28.78 -14.64 -5.89
N ILE A 27 27.49 -14.67 -6.20
CA ILE A 27 26.59 -15.79 -5.91
C ILE A 27 26.55 -16.71 -7.13
N PRO A 28 26.83 -18.01 -7.01
CA PRO A 28 26.71 -18.91 -8.13
C PRO A 28 25.24 -19.20 -8.45
N ALA A 29 24.92 -19.41 -9.73
CA ALA A 29 23.54 -19.58 -10.21
C ALA A 29 22.75 -20.70 -9.51
N PHE A 30 23.42 -21.80 -9.14
CA PHE A 30 22.78 -22.95 -8.48
C PHE A 30 22.24 -22.66 -7.08
N ASN A 31 22.78 -21.63 -6.40
CA ASN A 31 22.31 -21.23 -5.07
C ASN A 31 21.01 -20.41 -5.12
N LEU A 32 20.67 -19.85 -6.28
CA LEU A 32 19.51 -18.97 -6.39
C LEU A 32 18.17 -19.71 -6.15
N PRO A 33 17.18 -19.01 -5.57
CA PRO A 33 15.81 -19.46 -5.57
C PRO A 33 15.31 -19.77 -7.00
N PRO A 34 14.51 -20.84 -7.21
CA PRO A 34 14.03 -21.23 -8.53
C PRO A 34 13.29 -20.13 -9.30
N VAL A 35 12.60 -19.24 -8.59
CA VAL A 35 11.87 -18.11 -9.18
C VAL A 35 12.83 -17.07 -9.76
N LEU A 36 13.97 -16.84 -9.11
CA LEU A 36 15.00 -15.93 -9.59
C LEU A 36 15.78 -16.57 -10.74
N TYR A 37 16.17 -17.83 -10.58
CA TYR A 37 16.86 -18.60 -11.60
C TYR A 37 16.11 -18.59 -12.95
N ARG A 38 14.83 -19.00 -12.95
CA ARG A 38 14.01 -19.05 -14.16
C ARG A 38 13.90 -17.69 -14.86
N ARG A 39 13.92 -16.61 -14.08
CA ARG A 39 13.81 -15.27 -14.61
C ARG A 39 15.11 -14.79 -15.24
N ILE A 40 16.24 -15.04 -14.60
CA ILE A 40 17.55 -14.73 -15.17
C ILE A 40 17.73 -15.54 -16.45
N ALA A 41 17.44 -16.84 -16.41
CA ALA A 41 17.46 -17.72 -17.58
C ALA A 41 16.62 -17.16 -18.75
N LYS A 42 15.37 -16.75 -18.48
CA LYS A 42 14.48 -16.14 -19.50
C LYS A 42 15.06 -14.84 -20.07
N HIS A 43 15.66 -14.00 -19.24
CA HIS A 43 16.22 -12.74 -19.70
C HIS A 43 17.49 -12.97 -20.54
N ILE A 44 18.36 -13.88 -20.11
CA ILE A 44 19.58 -14.25 -20.84
C ILE A 44 19.21 -14.89 -22.19
N SER A 45 18.21 -15.77 -22.23
CA SER A 45 17.77 -16.37 -23.50
C SER A 45 17.19 -15.34 -24.47
N GLN A 46 16.49 -14.32 -23.96
CA GLN A 46 16.01 -13.20 -24.77
C GLN A 46 17.14 -12.36 -25.35
N LEU A 47 18.16 -12.04 -24.54
CA LEU A 47 19.34 -11.29 -25.02
C LEU A 47 20.12 -12.08 -26.08
N ARG A 48 20.28 -13.39 -25.88
CA ARG A 48 20.90 -14.28 -26.87
C ARG A 48 20.12 -14.33 -28.18
N ALA A 49 18.79 -14.43 -28.10
CA ALA A 49 17.94 -14.40 -29.28
C ALA A 49 18.02 -13.06 -30.04
N ALA A 50 18.31 -11.96 -29.33
CA ALA A 50 18.58 -10.65 -29.92
C ALA A 50 20.01 -10.49 -30.47
N GLY A 51 20.90 -11.49 -30.28
CA GLY A 51 22.29 -11.46 -30.74
C GLY A 51 23.26 -10.74 -29.79
N GLU A 52 22.86 -10.40 -28.58
CA GLU A 52 23.68 -9.65 -27.62
C GLU A 52 24.42 -10.62 -26.67
N THR A 53 25.73 -10.76 -26.84
CA THR A 53 26.60 -11.60 -26.01
C THR A 53 27.45 -10.75 -25.06
N THR A 54 26.81 -10.18 -24.05
CA THR A 54 27.52 -9.39 -23.03
C THR A 54 28.03 -10.27 -21.88
N GLN A 55 29.30 -10.07 -21.49
CA GLN A 55 29.88 -10.74 -20.31
C GLN A 55 29.22 -10.27 -19.00
N THR A 56 28.70 -9.03 -18.99
CA THR A 56 27.99 -8.44 -17.85
C THR A 56 26.59 -8.01 -18.27
N VAL A 57 25.58 -8.51 -17.58
CA VAL A 57 24.16 -8.25 -17.87
C VAL A 57 23.51 -7.54 -16.68
N SER A 58 22.83 -6.42 -16.94
CA SER A 58 22.06 -5.69 -15.92
C SER A 58 20.57 -6.03 -16.03
N ILE A 59 20.02 -6.71 -15.02
CA ILE A 59 18.62 -7.16 -14.99
C ILE A 59 17.81 -6.33 -13.99
N PRO A 60 16.58 -5.89 -14.32
CA PRO A 60 15.71 -5.18 -13.37
C PRO A 60 15.38 -6.02 -12.15
N ASN A 61 15.67 -5.50 -10.95
CA ASN A 61 15.46 -6.21 -9.69
C ASN A 61 13.99 -6.63 -9.50
N PRO A 62 13.70 -7.93 -9.31
CA PRO A 62 12.34 -8.45 -9.18
C PRO A 62 11.53 -7.91 -8.00
N PHE A 63 12.21 -7.40 -6.97
CA PHE A 63 11.62 -6.97 -5.72
C PHE A 63 11.24 -5.50 -5.68
N LEU A 64 11.76 -4.71 -6.62
CA LEU A 64 11.61 -3.26 -6.64
C LEU A 64 10.56 -2.81 -7.65
N LEU A 65 10.01 -1.62 -7.40
CA LEU A 65 9.19 -0.89 -8.35
C LEU A 65 10.10 -0.29 -9.41
N HIS A 66 9.77 -0.54 -10.67
CA HIS A 66 10.49 0.02 -11.81
C HIS A 66 9.62 1.03 -12.53
N ARG A 67 10.25 2.06 -13.07
CA ARG A 67 9.59 3.05 -13.93
C ARG A 67 9.74 2.61 -15.38
N SER A 68 8.66 2.61 -16.15
CA SER A 68 8.77 2.40 -17.60
C SER A 68 9.60 3.52 -18.23
N THR A 69 10.47 3.15 -19.16
CA THR A 69 11.19 4.10 -20.03
C THR A 69 10.30 4.58 -21.18
N GLU A 70 9.25 3.82 -21.50
CA GLU A 70 8.30 4.17 -22.55
C GLU A 70 7.46 5.38 -22.14
N LYS A 71 7.60 6.46 -22.92
CA LYS A 71 6.70 7.60 -22.91
C LYS A 71 5.42 7.18 -23.62
N ALA A 72 4.28 7.22 -22.93
CA ALA A 72 3.00 7.00 -23.59
C ALA A 72 2.81 8.07 -24.66
N THR A 73 2.82 7.66 -25.94
CA THR A 73 2.89 8.53 -27.11
C THR A 73 1.59 9.27 -27.45
N TYR A 74 0.56 9.19 -26.61
CA TYR A 74 -0.79 9.65 -26.97
C TYR A 74 -1.39 10.75 -26.09
N ALA A 75 -0.67 11.29 -25.11
CA ALA A 75 -1.13 12.46 -24.37
C ALA A 75 0.05 13.38 -24.07
N ALA A 76 -0.17 14.70 -24.21
CA ALA A 76 0.82 15.77 -23.98
C ALA A 76 1.32 15.89 -22.52
N ARG A 77 1.26 14.82 -21.74
CA ARG A 77 1.83 14.70 -20.40
C ARG A 77 2.76 13.50 -20.42
N ASP A 78 4.01 13.71 -20.02
CA ASP A 78 4.96 12.64 -19.73
C ASP A 78 4.39 11.74 -18.60
N SER A 79 3.54 10.79 -18.98
CA SER A 79 2.93 9.85 -18.05
C SER A 79 3.87 8.67 -17.90
N TYR A 80 4.59 8.67 -16.80
CA TYR A 80 5.45 7.56 -16.45
C TYR A 80 4.62 6.48 -15.77
N SER A 81 4.67 5.25 -16.30
CA SER A 81 4.01 4.13 -15.66
C SER A 81 4.95 3.46 -14.66
N TRP A 82 4.45 3.21 -13.45
CA TRP A 82 5.17 2.44 -12.45
C TRP A 82 4.78 0.97 -12.58
N HIS A 83 5.74 0.11 -12.91
CA HIS A 83 5.54 -1.32 -12.89
C HIS A 83 5.65 -1.84 -11.47
N LYS A 84 4.62 -2.60 -11.07
CA LYS A 84 4.61 -3.34 -9.80
C LYS A 84 5.82 -4.29 -9.75
N PRO A 85 6.39 -4.55 -8.56
CA PRO A 85 7.43 -5.55 -8.41
C PRO A 85 6.89 -6.90 -8.86
N GLN A 86 7.65 -7.63 -9.66
CA GLN A 86 7.16 -8.90 -10.22
C GLN A 86 7.03 -9.98 -9.14
N ILE A 87 7.81 -9.90 -8.05
CA ILE A 87 7.63 -10.74 -6.87
C ILE A 87 6.96 -9.91 -5.78
N SER A 88 5.79 -10.35 -5.34
CA SER A 88 5.00 -9.64 -4.33
C SER A 88 5.71 -9.60 -2.96
N PRO A 89 5.46 -8.57 -2.12
CA PRO A 89 6.09 -8.45 -0.80
C PRO A 89 5.91 -9.69 0.09
N ARG A 90 4.74 -10.35 0.02
CA ARG A 90 4.49 -11.61 0.73
C ARG A 90 5.47 -12.71 0.31
N ARG A 91 5.69 -12.88 -1.00
CA ARG A 91 6.64 -13.86 -1.52
C ARG A 91 8.09 -13.47 -1.23
N GLN A 92 8.42 -12.18 -1.24
CA GLN A 92 9.74 -11.70 -0.79
C GLN A 92 10.01 -12.12 0.65
N LYS A 93 9.04 -11.93 1.55
CA LYS A 93 9.13 -12.39 2.94
C LYS A 93 9.30 -13.91 3.04
N GLN A 94 8.58 -14.68 2.23
CA GLN A 94 8.75 -16.14 2.19
C GLN A 94 10.14 -16.54 1.71
N LEU A 95 10.69 -15.88 0.69
CA LEU A 95 12.06 -16.15 0.23
C LEU A 95 13.08 -15.86 1.34
N LEU A 96 12.92 -14.77 2.08
CA LEU A 96 13.76 -14.44 3.22
C LEU A 96 13.66 -15.45 4.39
N GLN A 97 12.62 -16.28 4.44
CA GLN A 97 12.51 -17.35 5.44
C GLN A 97 13.30 -18.61 5.05
N PHE A 98 13.49 -18.85 3.75
CA PHE A 98 14.09 -20.10 3.24
C PHE A 98 15.50 -19.92 2.67
N TYR A 99 15.91 -18.68 2.38
CA TYR A 99 17.19 -18.35 1.75
C TYR A 99 17.88 -17.26 2.56
N PRO A 100 19.22 -17.29 2.65
CA PRO A 100 19.97 -16.26 3.34
C PRO A 100 19.74 -14.91 2.65
N ALA A 101 19.70 -13.86 3.46
CA ALA A 101 19.46 -12.50 2.97
C ALA A 101 20.47 -12.08 1.89
N GLU A 102 21.71 -12.55 1.97
CA GLU A 102 22.82 -12.20 1.09
C GLU A 102 22.71 -12.77 -0.32
N GLU A 103 21.99 -13.88 -0.50
CA GLU A 103 21.75 -14.47 -1.83
C GLU A 103 20.60 -13.79 -2.58
N LEU A 104 19.79 -13.01 -1.87
CA LEU A 104 18.61 -12.40 -2.42
C LEU A 104 18.90 -10.98 -2.93
N PRO A 105 18.23 -10.55 -4.01
CA PRO A 105 18.29 -9.17 -4.45
C PRO A 105 17.90 -8.21 -3.31
N VAL A 106 18.48 -7.01 -3.32
CA VAL A 106 18.15 -5.97 -2.33
C VAL A 106 16.65 -5.65 -2.39
N SER A 107 16.01 -5.53 -1.23
CA SER A 107 14.58 -5.21 -1.13
C SER A 107 14.31 -4.22 0.00
N ALA A 108 13.08 -3.69 0.05
CA ALA A 108 12.67 -2.84 1.17
C ALA A 108 12.54 -3.61 2.51
N LEU A 109 12.44 -4.94 2.45
CA LEU A 109 12.40 -5.83 3.62
C LEU A 109 13.81 -6.31 4.02
N ASN A 110 14.74 -6.31 3.06
CA ASN A 110 16.14 -6.67 3.21
C ASN A 110 17.04 -5.57 2.63
N PRO A 111 17.21 -4.45 3.36
CA PRO A 111 18.08 -3.36 2.95
C PRO A 111 19.54 -3.75 3.21
N GLN A 112 20.10 -4.57 2.32
CA GLN A 112 21.54 -4.87 2.39
C GLN A 112 22.36 -3.69 1.88
N SER A 113 23.49 -3.46 2.56
CA SER A 113 24.51 -2.48 2.16
C SER A 113 25.15 -2.86 0.81
N GLU A 114 25.42 -4.15 0.61
CA GLU A 114 26.23 -4.64 -0.49
C GLU A 114 25.41 -5.46 -1.48
N LYS A 115 25.46 -5.08 -2.76
CA LYS A 115 24.78 -5.80 -3.84
C LYS A 115 25.68 -6.92 -4.34
N ARG A 116 25.40 -8.16 -3.95
CA ARG A 116 26.08 -9.31 -4.56
C ARG A 116 25.56 -9.54 -5.99
N SER A 117 26.50 -9.71 -6.91
CA SER A 117 26.20 -10.07 -8.30
C SER A 117 26.14 -11.58 -8.44
N VAL A 118 25.43 -12.05 -9.45
CA VAL A 118 25.21 -13.48 -9.69
C VAL A 118 26.10 -13.91 -10.85
N VAL A 119 26.90 -14.97 -10.67
CA VAL A 119 27.64 -15.60 -11.77
C VAL A 119 26.78 -16.71 -12.36
N TRP A 120 26.48 -16.58 -13.65
CA TRP A 120 25.74 -17.56 -14.42
C TRP A 120 26.64 -18.74 -14.83
N GLU A 121 26.04 -19.85 -15.24
CA GLU A 121 26.77 -21.09 -15.63
C GLU A 121 27.79 -20.85 -16.74
N ASP A 122 27.51 -19.89 -17.63
CA ASP A 122 28.37 -19.53 -18.76
C ASP A 122 29.44 -18.46 -18.40
N GLY A 123 29.61 -18.16 -17.11
CA GLY A 123 30.52 -17.12 -16.62
C GLY A 123 29.97 -15.69 -16.73
N THR A 124 28.74 -15.51 -17.23
CA THR A 124 28.09 -14.20 -17.32
C THR A 124 27.81 -13.62 -15.94
N ILE A 125 28.23 -12.37 -15.70
CA ILE A 125 27.99 -11.67 -14.43
C ILE A 125 26.67 -10.89 -14.53
N VAL A 126 25.72 -11.23 -13.68
CA VAL A 126 24.40 -10.60 -13.61
C VAL A 126 24.35 -9.62 -12.45
N THR A 127 24.05 -8.36 -12.75
CA THR A 127 23.88 -7.30 -11.76
C THR A 127 22.41 -6.88 -11.67
N TRP A 128 21.93 -6.60 -10.46
CA TRP A 128 20.56 -6.17 -10.22
C TRP A 128 20.42 -4.65 -10.34
N ALA A 129 19.64 -4.20 -11.32
CA ALA A 129 19.30 -2.79 -11.51
C ALA A 129 18.23 -2.33 -10.52
N GLY A 130 18.38 -1.10 -10.04
CA GLY A 130 17.44 -0.43 -9.13
C GLY A 130 18.08 -0.01 -7.81
N LYS A 131 17.46 0.97 -7.14
CA LYS A 131 17.85 1.46 -5.82
C LYS A 131 16.68 1.27 -4.86
N VAL A 132 16.94 0.76 -3.66
CA VAL A 132 15.93 0.73 -2.61
C VAL A 132 15.72 2.16 -2.13
N LYS A 133 14.46 2.59 -2.06
CA LYS A 133 14.14 3.85 -1.40
C LYS A 133 14.38 3.65 0.09
N GLU A 134 15.41 4.31 0.61
CA GLU A 134 15.63 4.39 2.04
C GLU A 134 14.37 4.99 2.66
N LYS A 135 13.76 4.25 3.60
CA LYS A 135 12.75 4.83 4.45
C LYS A 135 13.50 5.80 5.35
N THR A 136 13.52 7.08 4.99
CA THR A 136 13.81 8.15 5.96
C THR A 136 12.98 7.81 7.19
N GLN A 137 13.61 7.57 8.32
CA GLN A 137 12.92 7.24 9.57
C GLN A 137 11.93 8.37 9.81
N LYS A 138 10.68 8.16 9.38
CA LYS A 138 9.62 9.10 9.67
C LYS A 138 9.54 9.04 11.19
N VAL A 139 9.94 10.14 11.85
CA VAL A 139 9.69 10.35 13.28
C VAL A 139 8.28 9.84 13.49
N LYS A 140 8.13 8.76 14.29
CA LYS A 140 6.86 8.04 14.42
C LYS A 140 5.86 9.05 14.97
N GLN A 141 5.16 9.72 14.08
CA GLN A 141 4.12 10.66 14.41
C GLN A 141 3.08 9.80 15.11
N GLY A 142 2.84 10.10 16.39
CA GLY A 142 1.81 9.43 17.17
C GLY A 142 0.47 9.48 16.42
N PRO A 143 -0.53 8.68 16.82
CA PRO A 143 -1.79 8.52 16.08
C PRO A 143 -2.52 9.84 15.76
N TYR A 144 -2.21 10.92 16.50
CA TYR A 144 -2.79 12.25 16.35
C TYR A 144 -1.78 13.35 15.98
N ALA A 145 -0.50 13.03 15.80
CA ALA A 145 0.51 14.03 15.46
C ALA A 145 0.24 14.62 14.07
N GLY A 146 0.23 15.95 13.98
CA GLY A 146 -0.08 16.69 12.76
C GLY A 146 -1.58 16.91 12.47
N ARG A 147 -2.50 16.47 13.34
CA ARG A 147 -3.94 16.77 13.18
C ARG A 147 -4.28 18.15 13.73
N LYS A 148 -4.88 19.01 12.90
CA LYS A 148 -5.35 20.36 13.30
C LYS A 148 -6.49 20.31 14.33
N ILE A 149 -7.33 19.27 14.29
CA ILE A 149 -8.42 19.03 15.23
C ILE A 149 -8.31 17.57 15.68
N MET A 150 -8.17 17.36 16.99
CA MET A 150 -7.93 16.03 17.55
C MET A 150 -9.19 15.14 17.45
N PHE A 151 -10.36 15.71 17.77
CA PHE A 151 -11.64 15.03 17.69
C PHE A 151 -12.71 15.99 17.16
N LYS A 152 -13.44 15.57 16.13
CA LYS A 152 -14.52 16.35 15.53
C LYS A 152 -15.77 16.43 16.44
N GLY A 153 -15.93 15.46 17.35
CA GLY A 153 -17.17 15.24 18.10
C GLY A 153 -18.31 14.72 17.22
N HIS A 154 -19.30 14.10 17.85
CA HIS A 154 -20.52 13.67 17.16
C HIS A 154 -21.33 14.88 16.68
N LEU A 155 -22.22 14.68 15.70
CA LEU A 155 -23.06 15.76 15.19
C LEU A 155 -23.92 16.39 16.30
N ASP A 156 -24.42 15.57 17.22
CA ASP A 156 -25.24 16.02 18.34
C ASP A 156 -24.47 16.83 19.38
N GLU A 157 -23.22 16.45 19.67
CA GLU A 157 -22.33 17.21 20.56
C GLU A 157 -22.06 18.60 19.99
N ARG A 158 -21.77 18.67 18.68
CA ARG A 158 -21.53 19.94 17.97
C ARG A 158 -22.77 20.82 17.89
N LYS A 159 -23.96 20.23 17.71
CA LYS A 159 -25.24 20.95 17.64
C LYS A 159 -25.88 21.22 18.99
N ARG A 160 -25.39 20.62 20.08
CA ARG A 160 -25.90 20.82 21.44
C ARG A 160 -26.05 22.30 21.83
N PRO A 161 -25.06 23.19 21.63
CA PRO A 161 -25.22 24.60 22.00
C PRO A 161 -26.34 25.28 21.20
N GLN A 162 -26.46 24.99 19.90
CA GLN A 162 -27.54 25.50 19.07
C GLN A 162 -28.91 24.99 19.54
N LYS A 163 -29.05 23.69 19.79
CA LYS A 163 -30.29 23.07 20.30
C LYS A 163 -30.72 23.66 21.65
N LEU A 164 -29.76 24.01 22.51
CA LEU A 164 -30.04 24.66 23.79
C LEU A 164 -30.50 26.11 23.59
N ALA A 165 -29.85 26.86 22.71
CA ALA A 165 -30.25 28.23 22.38
C ALA A 165 -31.67 28.29 21.78
N GLU A 166 -31.97 27.44 20.80
CA GLU A 166 -33.32 27.32 20.19
C GLU A 166 -34.39 26.95 21.22
N ARG A 167 -34.04 26.10 22.20
CA ARG A 167 -34.95 25.74 23.30
C ARG A 167 -35.22 26.94 24.19
N GLN A 168 -34.19 27.69 24.56
CA GLN A 168 -34.33 28.87 25.42
C GLN A 168 -35.19 29.94 24.75
N GLU A 169 -34.90 30.27 23.49
CA GLU A 169 -35.69 31.22 22.69
C GLU A 169 -37.17 30.80 22.60
N ARG A 170 -37.43 29.49 22.45
CA ARG A 170 -38.79 28.96 22.46
C ARG A 170 -39.46 29.07 23.83
N LEU A 171 -38.73 29.01 24.93
CA LEU A 171 -39.31 29.21 26.27
C LEU A 171 -39.59 30.69 26.52
N ASP A 172 -38.66 31.57 26.15
CA ASP A 172 -38.79 33.02 26.36
C ASP A 172 -39.97 33.60 25.56
N GLY A 173 -40.18 33.14 24.32
CA GLY A 173 -41.31 33.56 23.49
C GLY A 173 -42.65 32.88 23.79
N MET A 174 -42.74 32.04 24.85
CA MET A 174 -43.93 31.23 25.11
C MET A 174 -45.11 32.06 25.63
N SER A 175 -44.86 33.03 26.50
CA SER A 175 -45.89 33.92 27.06
C SER A 175 -46.62 34.71 25.96
N LYS A 176 -45.86 35.28 25.03
CA LYS A 176 -46.39 36.01 23.87
C LYS A 176 -47.24 35.11 22.97
N ARG A 177 -46.77 33.90 22.64
CA ARG A 177 -47.53 32.93 21.85
C ARG A 177 -48.85 32.53 22.51
N ILE A 178 -48.86 32.39 23.84
CA ILE A 178 -50.09 32.10 24.60
C ILE A 178 -51.05 33.30 24.52
N ALA A 179 -50.55 34.53 24.67
CA ALA A 179 -51.38 35.74 24.58
C ALA A 179 -51.98 35.91 23.18
N ASP A 180 -51.18 35.76 22.13
CA ASP A 180 -51.62 35.85 20.73
C ASP A 180 -52.66 34.76 20.42
N TRP A 181 -52.44 33.53 20.88
CA TRP A 181 -53.42 32.44 20.72
C TRP A 181 -54.74 32.73 21.45
N ARG A 182 -54.69 33.24 22.68
CA ARG A 182 -55.89 33.64 23.43
C ARG A 182 -56.64 34.77 22.73
N LYS A 183 -55.92 35.77 22.21
CA LYS A 183 -56.49 36.90 21.46
C LYS A 183 -57.18 36.41 20.20
N ASN A 184 -56.51 35.59 19.38
CA ASN A 184 -57.10 35.01 18.16
C ASN A 184 -58.35 34.20 18.48
N LYS A 185 -58.34 33.39 19.56
CA LYS A 185 -59.54 32.64 19.99
C LYS A 185 -60.68 33.54 20.43
N ALA A 186 -60.38 34.66 21.09
CA ALA A 186 -61.40 35.64 21.47
C ALA A 186 -61.99 36.34 20.23
N GLU A 187 -61.17 36.74 19.27
CA GLU A 187 -61.61 37.36 18.01
C GLU A 187 -62.46 36.40 17.16
N GLU A 188 -62.04 35.13 17.04
CA GLU A 188 -62.83 34.07 16.39
C GLU A 188 -64.21 33.92 17.05
N LYS A 189 -64.27 33.94 18.40
CA LYS A 189 -65.53 33.85 19.14
C LYS A 189 -66.44 35.06 18.90
N VAL A 190 -65.87 36.27 18.81
CA VAL A 190 -66.63 37.49 18.51
C VAL A 190 -67.19 37.44 17.09
N LYS A 191 -66.37 37.05 16.11
CA LYS A 191 -66.80 36.91 14.70
C LYS A 191 -67.87 35.82 14.53
N GLY A 192 -67.82 34.76 15.35
CA GLY A 192 -68.79 33.68 15.35
C GLY A 192 -70.11 33.97 16.07
N ARG A 193 -70.26 35.12 16.75
CA ARG A 193 -71.55 35.54 17.31
C ARG A 193 -72.45 36.02 16.16
N SER A 194 -73.60 35.36 15.97
CA SER A 194 -74.61 35.77 15.01
C SER A 194 -75.10 37.18 15.34
N SER A 195 -75.03 38.09 14.37
CA SER A 195 -75.36 39.52 14.54
C SER A 195 -76.87 39.82 14.55
N LEU A 196 -77.71 38.82 14.82
CA LEU A 196 -79.15 39.02 14.93
C LEU A 196 -79.45 39.58 16.33
N PRO A 197 -79.95 40.83 16.46
CA PRO A 197 -80.51 41.29 17.71
C PRO A 197 -81.77 40.46 17.98
N PHE A 198 -81.91 39.99 19.23
CA PHE A 198 -83.17 39.38 19.68
C PHE A 198 -84.33 40.36 19.53
#